data_AF-A0A485LIT1-F1
#
_entry.id   AF-A0A485LIT1-F1
#
_cell.length_a   1.000
_cell.length_b   1.000
_cell.length_c   1.000
_cell.angle_alpha   90.00
_cell.angle_beta   90.00
_cell.angle_gamma   90.00
#
_symmetry.space_group_name_H-M   'P 1'
#
loop_
_entity.id
_entity.type
_entity.pdbx_description
1 polymer ?
#
loop_
_entity_poly.entity_id
_entity_poly.type
_entity_poly.pdbx_seq_one_letter_code
_entity_poly.pdbx_strand_id
1 'polypeptide(L)'
;MSVEQSNNQRAVDSIIPDSVWLHPVLELSTVKANLNAFKDETIAMLLARMNGHGIIPQTWNVGPDKKAKGIQVYWGDVQNSEWPAMKTVGKIHASVETCADILADINMGPRLDKFTRTGRVVHRFDEGTDLRYFETHGFMIIEPRDFCVISTTKRLPDGRMVIASRSIMSPEFGKKYGYSRGQALLSGYVMAPQKTDVSKCEAAVYAHIDFGGTFPSALIKMFGLAAPIKIFEQLQTIAAERTPASTR
;
A
#
# COMPACT_ATOMS: atom_id res chain seq x y z
N MET A 1 19.55 -13.17 10.17
CA MET A 1 18.83 -13.43 8.91
C MET A 1 19.38 -14.71 8.33
N SER A 2 18.53 -15.68 8.00
CA SER A 2 19.00 -16.99 7.49
C SER A 2 19.41 -16.89 6.02
N VAL A 3 20.35 -17.74 5.61
CA VAL A 3 20.92 -17.79 4.25
C VAL A 3 19.84 -18.05 3.19
N GLU A 4 18.77 -18.76 3.53
CA GLU A 4 17.58 -18.98 2.68
C GLU A 4 16.81 -17.70 2.36
N GLN A 5 16.65 -16.79 3.33
CA GLN A 5 15.96 -15.51 3.10
C GLN A 5 16.78 -14.60 2.17
N SER A 6 18.11 -14.68 2.26
CA SER A 6 19.05 -13.98 1.39
C SER A 6 19.01 -14.51 -0.06
N ASN A 7 18.96 -15.83 -0.24
CA ASN A 7 18.92 -16.44 -1.57
C ASN A 7 17.58 -16.23 -2.28
N ASN A 8 16.47 -16.28 -1.55
CA ASN A 8 15.15 -16.04 -2.14
C ASN A 8 14.97 -14.55 -2.53
N GLN A 9 15.59 -13.62 -1.78
CA GLN A 9 15.59 -12.19 -2.10
C GLN A 9 16.37 -11.88 -3.39
N ARG A 10 17.55 -12.48 -3.57
CA ARG A 10 18.35 -12.31 -4.81
C ARG A 10 17.63 -12.84 -6.06
N ALA A 11 16.85 -13.90 -5.92
CA ALA A 11 16.07 -14.45 -7.02
C ALA A 11 14.94 -13.48 -7.43
N VAL A 12 14.22 -12.86 -6.48
CA VAL A 12 13.17 -11.87 -6.77
C VAL A 12 13.74 -10.59 -7.40
N ASP A 13 14.88 -10.12 -6.91
CA ASP A 13 15.55 -8.91 -7.41
C ASP A 13 16.04 -9.09 -8.87
N SER A 14 16.28 -10.33 -9.33
CA SER A 14 16.70 -10.63 -10.70
C SER A 14 15.57 -10.70 -11.74
N ILE A 15 14.30 -10.62 -11.32
CA ILE A 15 13.14 -10.87 -12.19
C ILE A 15 12.46 -9.59 -12.70
N ILE A 16 12.62 -8.45 -12.03
CA ILE A 16 11.93 -7.20 -12.40
C ILE A 16 12.95 -6.18 -12.94
N PRO A 17 12.85 -5.75 -14.21
CA PRO A 17 13.77 -4.79 -14.79
C PRO A 17 13.78 -3.44 -14.05
N ASP A 18 14.95 -2.82 -13.91
CA ASP A 18 15.15 -1.47 -13.32
C ASP A 18 14.15 -0.44 -13.83
N SER A 19 13.78 -0.48 -15.11
CA SER A 19 12.79 0.43 -15.72
C SER A 19 11.40 0.36 -15.11
N VAL A 20 10.98 -0.82 -14.61
CA VAL A 20 9.66 -1.02 -13.98
C VAL A 20 9.63 -0.47 -12.56
N TRP A 21 10.77 -0.48 -11.87
CA TRP A 21 10.91 0.09 -10.52
C TRP A 21 10.88 1.61 -10.52
N LEU A 22 11.44 2.21 -11.57
CA LEU A 22 11.64 3.65 -11.71
C LEU A 22 10.39 4.37 -12.23
N HIS A 23 9.57 3.68 -13.02
CA HIS A 23 8.34 4.22 -13.62
C HIS A 23 7.16 3.30 -13.33
N PRO A 24 6.67 3.25 -12.08
CA PRO A 24 5.68 2.25 -11.68
C PRO A 24 4.25 2.61 -12.12
N VAL A 25 4.08 3.74 -12.81
CA VAL A 25 2.81 4.17 -13.39
C VAL A 25 2.72 3.66 -14.83
N LEU A 26 1.66 2.91 -15.12
CA LEU A 26 1.49 2.23 -16.40
C LEU A 26 0.27 2.76 -17.15
N GLU A 27 0.29 2.71 -18.47
CA GLU A 27 -0.93 2.91 -19.26
C GLU A 27 -1.92 1.77 -19.02
N LEU A 28 -3.21 2.11 -18.89
CA LEU A 28 -4.27 1.13 -18.68
C LEU A 28 -4.33 0.09 -19.80
N SER A 29 -4.02 0.48 -21.03
CA SER A 29 -3.95 -0.43 -22.18
C SER A 29 -2.86 -1.49 -22.00
N THR A 30 -1.69 -1.10 -21.48
CA THR A 30 -0.59 -2.04 -21.16
C THR A 30 -1.03 -3.06 -20.12
N VAL A 31 -1.71 -2.61 -19.06
CA VAL A 31 -2.22 -3.53 -18.03
C VAL A 31 -3.28 -4.47 -18.58
N LYS A 32 -4.22 -3.95 -19.40
CA LYS A 32 -5.26 -4.77 -20.07
C LYS A 32 -4.65 -5.82 -21.00
N ALA A 33 -3.55 -5.50 -21.67
CA ALA A 33 -2.88 -6.43 -22.61
C ALA A 33 -2.22 -7.62 -21.90
N ASN A 34 -1.74 -7.45 -20.65
CA ASN A 34 -1.14 -8.53 -19.87
C ASN A 34 -1.39 -8.36 -18.37
N LEU A 35 -2.62 -8.66 -17.95
CA LEU A 35 -3.05 -8.52 -16.56
C LEU A 35 -2.23 -9.39 -15.60
N ASN A 36 -1.89 -10.63 -15.99
CA ASN A 36 -1.15 -11.54 -15.11
C ASN A 36 0.27 -11.04 -14.83
N ALA A 37 0.98 -10.54 -15.85
CA ALA A 37 2.28 -9.91 -15.63
C ALA A 37 2.18 -8.72 -14.69
N PHE A 38 1.19 -7.83 -14.90
CA PHE A 38 0.95 -6.72 -13.99
C PHE A 38 0.75 -7.19 -12.54
N LYS A 39 -0.07 -8.24 -12.32
CA LYS A 39 -0.37 -8.77 -10.98
C LYS A 39 0.90 -9.30 -10.31
N ASP A 40 1.64 -10.16 -11.00
CA ASP A 40 2.84 -10.78 -10.46
C ASP A 40 3.95 -9.76 -10.19
N GLU A 41 4.17 -8.84 -11.12
CA GLU A 41 5.13 -7.73 -10.94
C GLU A 41 4.74 -6.86 -9.76
N THR A 42 3.49 -6.40 -9.66
CA THR A 42 3.06 -5.47 -8.60
C THR A 42 3.21 -6.10 -7.22
N ILE A 43 2.89 -7.39 -7.07
CA ILE A 43 3.07 -8.14 -5.83
C ILE A 43 4.57 -8.30 -5.50
N ALA A 44 5.38 -8.74 -6.46
CA ALA A 44 6.80 -8.92 -6.26
C ALA A 44 7.50 -7.59 -5.93
N MET A 45 7.08 -6.49 -6.57
CA MET A 45 7.53 -5.14 -6.25
C MET A 45 7.27 -4.77 -4.80
N LEU A 46 6.03 -4.95 -4.34
CA LEU A 46 5.66 -4.65 -2.95
C LEU A 46 6.50 -5.46 -1.96
N LEU A 47 6.67 -6.76 -2.21
CA LEU A 47 7.44 -7.63 -1.34
C LEU A 47 8.93 -7.25 -1.26
N ALA A 48 9.58 -7.00 -2.39
CA ALA A 48 10.98 -6.56 -2.41
C ALA A 48 11.15 -5.24 -1.67
N ARG A 49 10.22 -4.32 -1.88
CA ARG A 49 10.23 -2.99 -1.27
C ARG A 49 10.05 -3.02 0.24
N MET A 50 9.17 -3.90 0.74
CA MET A 50 9.03 -4.14 2.18
C MET A 50 10.37 -4.56 2.81
N ASN A 51 11.20 -5.29 2.07
CA ASN A 51 12.54 -5.73 2.49
C ASN A 51 13.64 -4.69 2.27
N GLY A 52 13.31 -3.48 1.79
CA GLY A 52 14.24 -2.36 1.63
C GLY A 52 14.83 -2.22 0.23
N HIS A 53 14.40 -3.03 -0.74
CA HIS A 53 14.88 -2.91 -2.12
C HIS A 53 14.58 -1.50 -2.68
N GLY A 54 15.58 -0.89 -3.32
CA GLY A 54 15.51 0.46 -3.89
C GLY A 54 15.32 1.60 -2.87
N ILE A 55 15.34 1.32 -1.57
CA ILE A 55 15.44 2.36 -0.53
C ILE A 55 16.91 2.78 -0.46
N ILE A 56 17.22 4.03 -0.14
CA ILE A 56 18.60 4.53 0.03
C ILE A 56 18.82 4.88 1.51
N PRO A 57 19.89 4.37 2.18
CA PRO A 57 20.97 3.50 1.69
C PRO A 57 20.67 2.00 1.88
N GLN A 58 19.61 1.48 1.26
CA GLN A 58 19.10 0.11 1.38
C GLN A 58 18.72 -0.32 2.80
N THR A 59 18.41 0.66 3.63
CA THR A 59 17.95 0.45 5.00
C THR A 59 16.82 1.40 5.31
N TRP A 60 15.90 0.95 6.16
CA TRP A 60 14.74 1.72 6.58
C TRP A 60 15.12 2.62 7.76
N ASN A 61 14.86 3.92 7.65
CA ASN A 61 14.97 4.83 8.79
C ASN A 61 13.82 4.56 9.75
N VAL A 62 14.10 4.60 11.05
CA VAL A 62 13.09 4.46 12.09
C VAL A 62 12.30 5.77 12.20
N GLY A 63 10.98 5.66 12.07
CA GLY A 63 10.03 6.76 12.28
C GLY A 63 9.37 6.71 13.66
N PRO A 64 8.32 7.52 13.87
CA PRO A 64 7.53 7.50 15.09
C PRO A 64 6.91 6.12 15.38
N ASP A 65 6.64 5.84 16.64
CA ASP A 65 5.98 4.61 17.08
C ASP A 65 4.70 4.88 17.88
N LYS A 66 3.93 3.81 18.10
CA LYS A 66 2.89 3.74 19.12
C LYS A 66 3.10 2.44 19.91
N LYS A 67 4.09 2.44 20.81
CA LYS A 67 4.45 1.24 21.61
C LYS A 67 3.24 0.56 22.27
N ALA A 68 2.34 1.33 22.87
CA ALA A 68 1.13 0.82 23.51
C ALA A 68 0.17 0.06 22.56
N LYS A 69 0.28 0.30 21.24
CA LYS A 69 -0.50 -0.38 20.20
C LYS A 69 0.33 -1.36 19.37
N GLY A 70 1.62 -1.51 19.68
CA GLY A 70 2.54 -2.37 18.93
C GLY A 70 2.76 -1.91 17.48
N ILE A 71 2.72 -0.61 17.20
CA ILE A 71 2.90 -0.04 15.85
C ILE A 71 4.28 0.63 15.75
N GLN A 72 5.00 0.35 14.67
CA GLN A 72 6.26 1.01 14.32
C GLN A 72 6.21 1.53 12.89
N VAL A 73 6.60 2.79 12.70
CA VAL A 73 6.78 3.37 11.36
C VAL A 73 8.23 3.34 10.95
N TYR A 74 8.44 3.14 9.67
CA TYR A 74 9.69 3.30 8.97
C TYR A 74 9.49 4.20 7.76
N TRP A 75 10.54 4.89 7.36
CA TRP A 75 10.55 5.69 6.14
C TRP A 75 11.89 5.59 5.44
N GLY A 76 11.94 5.90 4.16
CA GLY A 76 13.18 5.87 3.41
C GLY A 76 13.06 6.62 2.09
N ASP A 77 14.15 7.26 1.70
CA ASP A 77 14.23 7.85 0.37
C ASP A 77 14.30 6.73 -0.65
N VAL A 78 13.62 6.93 -1.77
CA VAL A 78 13.55 5.96 -2.85
C VAL A 78 14.55 6.37 -3.92
N GLN A 79 15.34 5.41 -4.40
CA GLN A 79 16.24 5.64 -5.53
C GLN A 79 15.50 6.24 -6.73
N ASN A 80 16.02 7.37 -7.22
CA ASN A 80 15.49 8.13 -8.37
C ASN A 80 14.04 8.62 -8.18
N SER A 81 13.62 8.89 -6.95
CA SER A 81 12.31 9.46 -6.65
C SER A 81 12.47 10.62 -5.68
N GLU A 82 11.79 11.72 -5.96
CA GLU A 82 11.68 12.87 -5.05
C GLU A 82 10.75 12.58 -3.86
N TRP A 83 9.95 11.52 -3.99
CA TRP A 83 8.98 11.10 -2.98
C TRP A 83 9.54 9.96 -2.12
N PRO A 84 9.58 10.11 -0.79
CA PRO A 84 9.97 9.03 0.11
C PRO A 84 8.86 7.97 0.20
N ALA A 85 9.26 6.77 0.63
CA ALA A 85 8.36 5.69 0.96
C ALA A 85 8.21 5.53 2.47
N MET A 86 7.06 5.02 2.89
CA MET A 86 6.76 4.71 4.28
C MET A 86 6.28 3.27 4.41
N LYS A 87 6.66 2.66 5.52
CA LYS A 87 6.26 1.32 5.92
C LYS A 87 5.85 1.35 7.38
N THR A 88 4.62 0.97 7.68
CA THR A 88 4.14 0.79 9.05
C THR A 88 3.92 -0.67 9.31
N VAL A 89 4.44 -1.20 10.42
CA VAL A 89 4.25 -2.59 10.83
C VAL A 89 3.61 -2.66 12.21
N GLY A 90 2.87 -3.74 12.45
CA GLY A 90 2.31 -4.01 13.77
C GLY A 90 1.54 -5.32 13.82
N LYS A 91 0.95 -5.57 15.00
CA LYS A 91 0.09 -6.73 15.25
C LYS A 91 -1.37 -6.31 15.22
N ILE A 92 -2.23 -7.20 14.73
CA ILE A 92 -3.68 -7.00 14.71
C ILE A 92 -4.35 -8.22 15.34
N HIS A 93 -5.31 -7.98 16.23
CA HIS A 93 -6.08 -9.04 16.89
C HIS A 93 -7.29 -9.46 16.03
N ALA A 94 -6.97 -9.88 14.81
CA ALA A 94 -7.91 -10.44 13.85
C ALA A 94 -7.16 -11.31 12.84
N SER A 95 -7.88 -12.23 12.20
CA SER A 95 -7.30 -13.10 11.18
C SER A 95 -6.84 -12.30 9.95
N VAL A 96 -6.02 -12.95 9.14
CA VAL A 96 -5.56 -12.38 7.86
C VAL A 96 -6.76 -12.09 6.95
N GLU A 97 -7.76 -12.97 6.96
CA GLU A 97 -8.97 -12.87 6.14
C GLU A 97 -9.79 -11.64 6.54
N THR A 98 -10.07 -11.46 7.84
CA THR A 98 -10.81 -10.29 8.33
C THR A 98 -10.11 -8.98 7.93
N CYS A 99 -8.78 -8.93 8.06
CA CYS A 99 -8.02 -7.74 7.68
C CYS A 99 -8.05 -7.52 6.16
N ALA A 100 -7.89 -8.57 5.37
CA ALA A 100 -7.94 -8.49 3.92
C ALA A 100 -9.31 -8.01 3.41
N ASP A 101 -10.41 -8.50 3.99
CA ASP A 101 -11.77 -8.09 3.63
C ASP A 101 -12.01 -6.61 3.92
N ILE A 102 -11.53 -6.11 5.08
CA ILE A 102 -11.61 -4.67 5.41
C ILE A 102 -10.82 -3.84 4.40
N LEU A 103 -9.60 -4.26 4.05
CA LEU A 103 -8.70 -3.51 3.18
C LEU A 103 -9.09 -3.58 1.70
N ALA A 104 -9.73 -4.67 1.28
CA ALA A 104 -10.21 -4.86 -0.08
C ALA A 104 -11.50 -4.07 -0.35
N ASP A 105 -12.34 -3.85 0.67
CA ASP A 105 -13.57 -3.06 0.56
C ASP A 105 -13.27 -1.57 0.36
N ILE A 106 -13.59 -1.07 -0.83
CA ILE A 106 -13.35 0.31 -1.22
C ILE A 106 -14.12 1.33 -0.35
N ASN A 107 -15.24 0.93 0.26
CA ASN A 107 -16.04 1.79 1.12
C ASN A 107 -15.40 1.98 2.50
N MET A 108 -14.41 1.16 2.85
CA MET A 108 -13.65 1.35 4.09
C MET A 108 -12.62 2.48 3.97
N GLY A 109 -12.31 2.98 2.77
CA GLY A 109 -11.32 4.04 2.54
C GLY A 109 -11.48 5.24 3.48
N PRO A 110 -12.63 5.93 3.52
CA PRO A 110 -12.86 7.05 4.42
C PRO A 110 -12.84 6.71 5.92
N ARG A 111 -13.10 5.44 6.28
CA ARG A 111 -12.98 4.96 7.68
C ARG A 111 -11.53 4.70 8.07
N LEU A 112 -10.73 4.19 7.14
CA LEU A 112 -9.32 3.87 7.35
C LEU A 112 -8.44 5.12 7.30
N ASP A 113 -8.73 6.04 6.38
CA ASP A 113 -7.97 7.25 6.16
C ASP A 113 -8.90 8.48 6.11
N LYS A 114 -8.74 9.38 7.07
CA LYS A 114 -9.50 10.64 7.14
C LYS A 114 -9.25 11.57 5.95
N PHE A 115 -8.15 11.39 5.21
CA PHE A 115 -7.89 12.17 4.01
C PHE A 115 -8.66 11.62 2.81
N THR A 116 -9.10 10.36 2.84
CA THR A 116 -9.90 9.77 1.77
C THR A 116 -11.34 10.26 1.87
N ARG A 117 -11.82 10.90 0.80
CA ARG A 117 -13.18 11.42 0.66
C ARG A 117 -14.12 10.36 0.11
N THR A 118 -13.75 9.75 -1.01
CA THR A 118 -14.53 8.71 -1.68
C THR A 118 -13.61 7.72 -2.35
N GLY A 119 -14.07 6.48 -2.49
CA GLY A 119 -13.51 5.50 -3.40
C GLY A 119 -14.63 4.83 -4.19
N ARG A 120 -14.36 4.44 -5.43
CA ARG A 120 -15.27 3.60 -6.21
C ARG A 120 -14.51 2.63 -7.09
N VAL A 121 -15.06 1.43 -7.26
CA VAL A 121 -14.57 0.47 -8.25
C VAL A 121 -15.05 0.96 -9.61
N VAL A 122 -14.10 1.21 -10.51
CA VAL A 122 -14.36 1.64 -11.88
C VAL A 122 -14.60 0.44 -12.77
N HIS A 123 -13.76 -0.59 -12.61
CA HIS A 123 -13.82 -1.82 -13.39
C HIS A 123 -13.24 -2.96 -12.57
N ARG A 124 -13.85 -4.14 -12.64
CA ARG A 124 -13.33 -5.36 -12.02
C ARG A 124 -12.81 -6.27 -13.12
N PHE A 125 -11.52 -6.61 -13.06
CA PHE A 125 -10.89 -7.50 -14.03
C PHE A 125 -11.11 -8.97 -13.65
N ASP A 126 -10.95 -9.28 -12.36
CA ASP A 126 -11.22 -10.59 -11.76
C ASP A 126 -11.58 -10.45 -10.26
N GLU A 127 -11.75 -11.56 -9.55
CA GLU A 127 -12.12 -11.57 -8.13
C GLU A 127 -11.10 -10.83 -7.23
N GLY A 128 -9.81 -10.90 -7.56
CA GLY A 128 -8.73 -10.32 -6.78
C GLY A 128 -8.21 -8.98 -7.32
N THR A 129 -8.68 -8.53 -8.48
CA THR A 129 -8.06 -7.43 -9.22
C THR A 129 -9.09 -6.46 -9.77
N ASP A 130 -9.00 -5.20 -9.39
CA ASP A 130 -9.90 -4.16 -9.87
C ASP A 130 -9.20 -2.79 -10.04
N LEU A 131 -9.76 -2.00 -10.94
CA LEU A 131 -9.44 -0.60 -11.16
C LEU A 131 -10.31 0.25 -10.23
N ARG A 132 -9.66 1.08 -9.43
CA ARG A 132 -10.27 1.92 -8.40
C ARG A 132 -9.99 3.38 -8.70
N TYR A 133 -10.95 4.23 -8.37
CA TYR A 133 -10.79 5.68 -8.40
C TYR A 133 -11.05 6.23 -7.00
N PHE A 134 -10.09 7.00 -6.49
CA PHE A 134 -10.12 7.61 -5.17
C PHE A 134 -10.07 9.13 -5.25
N GLU A 135 -10.67 9.77 -4.27
CA GLU A 135 -10.59 11.21 -4.07
C GLU A 135 -10.20 11.50 -2.63
N THR A 136 -9.38 12.53 -2.42
CA THR A 136 -9.02 13.01 -1.10
C THR A 136 -9.70 14.33 -0.78
N HIS A 137 -9.77 14.65 0.51
CA HIS A 137 -9.97 16.01 0.95
C HIS A 137 -8.73 16.86 0.65
N GLY A 138 -8.94 18.14 0.36
CA GLY A 138 -7.87 19.14 0.44
C GLY A 138 -7.56 19.47 1.89
N PHE A 139 -6.38 20.04 2.15
CA PHE A 139 -5.96 20.41 3.49
C PHE A 139 -5.20 21.75 3.49
N MET A 140 -5.73 22.74 4.20
CA MET A 140 -5.18 24.10 4.21
C MET A 140 -5.04 24.66 2.78
N ILE A 141 -3.81 24.87 2.32
CA ILE A 141 -3.47 25.38 0.97
C ILE A 141 -3.31 24.26 -0.07
N ILE A 142 -3.41 22.99 0.34
CA ILE A 142 -3.22 21.81 -0.50
C ILE A 142 -4.59 21.44 -1.10
N GLU A 143 -4.72 21.58 -2.41
CA GLU A 143 -5.90 21.14 -3.18
C GLU A 143 -6.21 19.64 -3.01
N PRO A 144 -7.46 19.18 -3.24
CA PRO A 144 -7.75 17.75 -3.18
C PRO A 144 -7.01 16.98 -4.29
N ARG A 145 -6.74 15.70 -4.05
CA ARG A 145 -6.14 14.80 -5.04
C ARG A 145 -7.15 13.76 -5.53
N ASP A 146 -7.04 13.39 -6.79
CA ASP A 146 -7.64 12.17 -7.31
C ASP A 146 -6.56 11.13 -7.64
N PHE A 147 -6.92 9.85 -7.56
CA PHE A 147 -6.05 8.74 -7.88
C PHE A 147 -6.81 7.73 -8.72
N CYS A 148 -6.13 7.16 -9.71
CA CYS A 148 -6.63 6.02 -10.47
C CYS A 148 -5.62 4.88 -10.35
N VAL A 149 -6.02 3.80 -9.68
CA VAL A 149 -5.10 2.72 -9.28
C VAL A 149 -5.70 1.36 -9.62
N ILE A 150 -4.86 0.43 -10.04
CA ILE A 150 -5.24 -0.98 -10.08
C ILE A 150 -4.72 -1.63 -8.82
N SER A 151 -5.61 -2.33 -8.11
CA SER A 151 -5.28 -3.10 -6.91
C SER A 151 -5.41 -4.58 -7.21
N THR A 152 -4.43 -5.38 -6.82
CA THR A 152 -4.44 -6.84 -6.94
C THR A 152 -4.21 -7.49 -5.58
N THR A 153 -4.90 -8.60 -5.34
CA THR A 153 -4.78 -9.42 -4.13
C THR A 153 -4.23 -10.79 -4.49
N LYS A 154 -3.29 -11.30 -3.68
CA LYS A 154 -2.69 -12.63 -3.84
C LYS A 154 -2.44 -13.27 -2.48
N ARG A 155 -2.91 -14.50 -2.31
CA ARG A 155 -2.47 -15.38 -1.21
C ARG A 155 -1.20 -16.11 -1.64
N LEU A 156 -0.17 -16.05 -0.81
CA LEU A 156 1.11 -16.72 -1.03
C LEU A 156 1.07 -18.15 -0.45
N PRO A 157 1.95 -19.06 -0.91
CA PRO A 157 2.01 -20.44 -0.40
C PRO A 157 2.28 -20.54 1.10
N ASP A 158 2.95 -19.54 1.69
CA ASP A 158 3.25 -19.46 3.13
C ASP A 158 2.08 -18.92 3.97
N GLY A 159 0.90 -18.75 3.37
CA GLY A 159 -0.30 -18.27 4.03
C GLY A 159 -0.42 -16.76 4.13
N ARG A 160 0.60 -15.99 3.71
CA ARG A 160 0.50 -14.52 3.66
C ARG A 160 -0.55 -14.07 2.65
N MET A 161 -1.25 -12.99 2.97
CA MET A 161 -2.08 -12.26 2.03
C MET A 161 -1.37 -10.95 1.66
N VAL A 162 -1.32 -10.66 0.36
CA VAL A 162 -0.72 -9.45 -0.18
C VAL A 162 -1.75 -8.72 -1.01
N ILE A 163 -1.94 -7.43 -0.73
CA ILE A 163 -2.76 -6.53 -1.55
C ILE A 163 -1.81 -5.44 -2.04
N ALA A 164 -1.62 -5.32 -3.34
CA ALA A 164 -0.67 -4.37 -3.92
C ALA A 164 -1.35 -3.51 -4.98
N SER A 165 -1.03 -2.22 -5.01
CA SER A 165 -1.66 -1.25 -5.90
C SER A 165 -0.63 -0.34 -6.56
N ARG A 166 -0.87 -0.02 -7.82
CA ARG A 166 -0.11 0.98 -8.60
C ARG A 166 -1.06 1.87 -9.39
N SER A 167 -0.65 3.12 -9.58
CA SER A 167 -1.42 4.05 -10.40
C SER A 167 -1.32 3.71 -11.87
N ILE A 168 -2.38 4.04 -12.59
CA ILE A 168 -2.40 3.95 -14.05
C ILE A 168 -2.64 5.31 -14.68
N MET A 169 -2.21 5.43 -15.93
CA MET A 169 -2.59 6.49 -16.84
C MET A 169 -3.68 5.97 -17.79
N SER A 170 -4.64 6.82 -18.10
CA SER A 170 -5.66 6.53 -19.11
C SER A 170 -6.29 7.85 -19.58
N PRO A 171 -6.50 8.02 -20.89
CA PRO A 171 -7.32 9.12 -21.41
C PRO A 171 -8.74 9.14 -20.84
N GLU A 172 -9.26 7.98 -20.41
CA GLU A 172 -10.59 7.82 -19.80
C GLU A 172 -10.71 8.58 -18.45
N PHE A 173 -9.60 8.78 -17.74
CA PHE A 173 -9.56 9.45 -16.44
C PHE A 173 -8.74 10.73 -16.52
N GLY A 174 -9.11 11.60 -17.47
CA GLY A 174 -8.49 12.91 -17.67
C GLY A 174 -8.49 13.79 -16.41
N LYS A 175 -7.92 14.99 -16.53
CA LYS A 175 -7.82 15.94 -15.41
C LYS A 175 -9.21 16.29 -14.88
N LYS A 176 -9.40 16.16 -13.58
CA LYS A 176 -10.60 16.64 -12.88
C LYS A 176 -10.38 18.08 -12.43
N TYR A 177 -11.30 18.98 -12.76
CA TYR A 177 -11.20 20.39 -12.36
C TYR A 177 -11.17 20.53 -10.83
N GLY A 178 -10.24 21.35 -10.33
CA GLY A 178 -10.04 21.58 -8.89
C GLY A 178 -9.32 20.46 -8.14
N TYR A 179 -8.78 19.46 -8.85
CA TYR A 179 -8.01 18.36 -8.28
C TYR A 179 -6.63 18.27 -8.94
N SER A 180 -5.63 17.92 -8.14
CA SER A 180 -4.33 17.46 -8.64
C SER A 180 -4.34 15.94 -8.78
N ARG A 181 -3.79 15.40 -9.88
CA ARG A 181 -3.62 13.95 -10.03
C ARG A 181 -2.46 13.48 -9.16
N GLY A 182 -2.79 12.72 -8.12
CA GLY A 182 -1.80 11.98 -7.36
C GLY A 182 -1.51 10.64 -8.02
N GLN A 183 -0.32 10.10 -7.76
CA GLN A 183 0.09 8.77 -8.18
C GLN A 183 0.55 7.97 -6.96
N ALA A 184 -0.22 6.95 -6.59
CA ALA A 184 0.30 5.84 -5.82
C ALA A 184 1.31 5.08 -6.69
N LEU A 185 2.59 5.41 -6.55
CA LEU A 185 3.69 4.78 -7.27
C LEU A 185 3.76 3.30 -6.88
N LEU A 186 3.69 3.02 -5.59
CA LEU A 186 3.43 1.68 -5.07
C LEU A 186 2.79 1.81 -3.70
N SER A 187 1.70 1.08 -3.46
CA SER A 187 1.09 1.00 -2.14
C SER A 187 0.56 -0.40 -1.90
N GLY A 188 0.33 -0.73 -0.63
CA GLY A 188 -0.28 -2.01 -0.33
C GLY A 188 -0.10 -2.49 1.08
N TYR A 189 -0.48 -3.74 1.26
CA TYR A 189 -0.59 -4.42 2.54
C TYR A 189 0.02 -5.81 2.42
N VAL A 190 0.81 -6.20 3.41
CA VAL A 190 1.30 -7.57 3.59
C VAL A 190 0.84 -8.05 4.95
N MET A 191 0.09 -9.14 4.98
CA MET A 191 -0.47 -9.70 6.20
C MET A 191 -0.04 -11.15 6.33
N ALA A 192 0.39 -11.55 7.52
CA ALA A 192 0.83 -12.89 7.84
C ALA A 192 0.10 -13.40 9.10
N PRO A 193 -0.36 -14.66 9.14
CA PRO A 193 -0.91 -15.21 10.36
C PRO A 193 0.19 -15.30 11.44
N GLN A 194 -0.17 -15.05 12.71
CA GLN A 194 0.79 -15.29 13.79
C GLN A 194 1.00 -16.80 13.96
N LYS A 195 2.27 -17.22 14.08
CA LYS A 195 2.63 -18.64 14.23
C LYS A 195 1.94 -19.30 15.42
N THR A 196 1.68 -18.55 16.49
CA THR A 196 1.10 -19.05 17.74
C THR A 196 -0.42 -18.96 17.78
N ASP A 197 -1.04 -18.14 16.93
CA ASP A 197 -2.48 -17.87 16.95
C ASP A 197 -2.95 -17.33 15.59
N VAL A 198 -3.54 -18.19 14.78
CA VAL A 198 -4.02 -17.84 13.42
C VAL A 198 -5.21 -16.87 13.44
N SER A 199 -5.86 -16.66 14.59
CA SER A 199 -6.89 -15.62 14.76
C SER A 199 -6.30 -14.22 14.90
N LYS A 200 -4.96 -14.10 14.93
CA LYS A 200 -4.21 -12.85 14.94
C LYS A 200 -3.26 -12.80 13.75
N CYS A 201 -2.95 -11.59 13.30
CA CYS A 201 -1.99 -11.40 12.23
C CYS A 201 -0.92 -10.36 12.57
N GLU A 202 0.20 -10.45 11.85
CA GLU A 202 1.15 -9.37 11.68
C GLU A 202 0.85 -8.71 10.35
N ALA A 203 0.81 -7.39 10.33
CA ALA A 203 0.50 -6.62 9.13
C ALA A 203 1.55 -5.55 8.89
N ALA A 204 1.79 -5.27 7.62
CA ALA A 204 2.57 -4.16 7.14
C ALA A 204 1.75 -3.35 6.13
N VAL A 205 1.73 -2.03 6.28
CA VAL A 205 1.19 -1.05 5.33
C VAL A 205 2.37 -0.38 4.65
N TYR A 206 2.36 -0.29 3.33
CA TYR A 206 3.37 0.42 2.56
C TYR A 206 2.72 1.50 1.69
N ALA A 207 3.36 2.65 1.63
CA ALA A 207 2.94 3.76 0.79
C ALA A 207 4.16 4.48 0.20
N HIS A 208 4.19 4.60 -1.12
CA HIS A 208 5.08 5.45 -1.87
C HIS A 208 4.22 6.22 -2.87
N ILE A 209 3.96 7.49 -2.54
CA ILE A 209 2.94 8.30 -3.18
C ILE A 209 3.59 9.59 -3.69
N ASP A 210 3.42 9.84 -4.98
CA ASP A 210 3.58 11.15 -5.59
C ASP A 210 2.27 11.91 -5.43
N PHE A 211 2.28 13.02 -4.70
CA PHE A 211 1.06 13.80 -4.47
C PHE A 211 0.71 14.75 -5.62
N GLY A 212 1.61 14.90 -6.60
CA GLY A 212 1.47 15.82 -7.72
C GLY A 212 1.34 17.29 -7.30
N GLY A 213 1.38 18.17 -8.31
CA GLY A 213 1.20 19.61 -8.14
C GLY A 213 2.23 20.24 -7.19
N THR A 214 1.89 21.40 -6.64
CA THR A 214 2.77 22.13 -5.72
C THR A 214 2.57 21.59 -4.29
N PHE A 215 3.34 20.57 -3.91
CA PHE A 215 3.32 20.03 -2.54
C PHE A 215 4.59 20.43 -1.77
N PRO A 216 4.49 21.21 -0.69
CA PRO A 216 5.67 21.62 0.07
C PRO A 216 6.42 20.42 0.69
N SER A 217 7.73 20.33 0.47
CA SER A 217 8.57 19.19 0.90
C SER A 217 8.47 18.86 2.39
N ALA A 218 8.38 19.88 3.25
CA ALA A 218 8.20 19.71 4.69
C ALA A 218 6.90 18.97 5.05
N LEU A 219 5.83 19.19 4.28
CA LEU A 219 4.54 18.54 4.49
C LEU A 219 4.55 17.09 4.00
N ILE A 220 5.37 16.75 2.99
CA ILE A 220 5.49 15.38 2.46
C ILE A 220 5.87 14.41 3.59
N LYS A 221 6.93 14.74 4.32
CA LYS A 221 7.40 13.91 5.44
C LYS A 221 6.37 13.84 6.57
N MET A 222 5.74 14.97 6.90
CA MET A 222 4.72 15.02 7.94
C MET A 222 3.52 14.12 7.62
N PHE A 223 2.92 14.25 6.43
CA PHE A 223 1.77 13.44 6.03
C PHE A 223 2.15 11.98 5.80
N GLY A 224 3.27 11.73 5.13
CA GLY A 224 3.76 10.40 4.86
C GLY A 224 4.03 9.60 6.13
N LEU A 225 4.49 10.23 7.22
CA LEU A 225 4.66 9.55 8.51
C LEU A 225 3.35 9.40 9.31
N ALA A 226 2.42 10.35 9.18
CA ALA A 226 1.19 10.35 9.98
C ALA A 226 0.08 9.45 9.41
N ALA A 227 -0.15 9.48 8.09
CA ALA A 227 -1.28 8.80 7.47
C ALA A 227 -1.20 7.25 7.62
N PRO A 228 -0.05 6.58 7.36
CA PRO A 228 0.07 5.14 7.55
C PRO A 228 -0.15 4.68 9.00
N ILE A 229 0.24 5.48 10.01
CA ILE A 229 -0.08 5.19 11.42
C ILE A 229 -1.60 5.18 11.60
N LYS A 230 -2.28 6.22 11.11
CA LYS A 230 -3.72 6.36 11.28
C LYS A 230 -4.51 5.27 10.57
N ILE A 231 -4.10 4.90 9.36
CA ILE A 231 -4.64 3.75 8.63
C ILE A 231 -4.48 2.47 9.46
N PHE A 232 -3.30 2.23 10.02
CA PHE A 232 -3.06 1.04 10.84
C PHE A 232 -3.89 1.03 12.13
N GLU A 233 -3.98 2.17 12.84
CA GLU A 233 -4.81 2.31 14.04
C GLU A 233 -6.30 2.08 13.75
N GLN A 234 -6.79 2.57 12.62
CA GLN A 234 -8.18 2.36 12.21
C GLN A 234 -8.42 0.91 11.79
N LEU A 235 -7.47 0.29 11.09
CA LEU A 235 -7.55 -1.14 10.78
C LEU A 235 -7.62 -1.98 12.06
N GLN A 236 -6.78 -1.70 13.07
CA GLN A 236 -6.87 -2.37 14.38
C GLN A 236 -8.26 -2.21 15.02
N THR A 237 -8.80 -0.99 14.99
CA THR A 237 -10.12 -0.69 15.57
C THR A 237 -11.24 -1.45 14.86
N ILE A 238 -11.31 -1.31 13.53
CA ILE A 238 -12.37 -1.92 12.72
C ILE A 238 -12.27 -3.45 12.75
N ALA A 239 -11.05 -4.00 12.74
CA ALA A 239 -10.86 -5.44 12.83
C ALA A 239 -11.32 -5.99 14.18
N ALA A 240 -11.06 -5.28 15.29
CA ALA A 240 -11.55 -5.65 16.61
C ALA A 240 -13.09 -5.62 16.70
N GLU A 241 -13.77 -4.70 15.99
CA GLU A 241 -15.24 -4.67 15.88
C GLU A 241 -15.80 -5.90 15.15
N ARG A 242 -15.05 -6.47 14.20
CA ARG A 242 -15.46 -7.61 13.38
C ARG A 242 -15.06 -8.96 13.96
N THR A 243 -14.10 -9.01 14.89
CA THR A 243 -13.75 -10.24 15.59
C THR A 243 -14.84 -10.55 16.62
N PRO A 244 -15.57 -11.68 16.49
CA PRO A 244 -16.54 -12.06 17.51
C PRO A 244 -15.84 -12.20 18.85
N ALA A 245 -16.46 -11.71 19.93
CA ALA A 245 -15.94 -11.90 21.28
C ALA A 245 -15.80 -13.40 21.54
N SER A 246 -14.57 -13.90 21.54
CA SER A 246 -14.30 -15.29 21.90
C SER A 246 -14.90 -15.51 23.28
N THR A 247 -15.87 -16.41 23.38
CA THR A 247 -16.40 -16.85 24.67
C THR A 247 -15.21 -17.38 25.47
N ARG A 248 -15.10 -16.90 26.72
CA ARG A 248 -13.95 -17.09 27.62
C ARG A 248 -13.50 -18.53 27.77
#